data_AF-A0A1M5M6R0-F1
#
_entry.id   AF-A0A1M5M6R0-F1
#
_cell.length_a   1.000
_cell.length_b   1.000
_cell.length_c   1.000
_cell.angle_alpha   90.00
_cell.angle_beta   90.00
_cell.angle_gamma   90.00
#
_symmetry.space_group_name_H-M   'P 1'
#
loop_
_entity.id
_entity.type
_entity.pdbx_description
1 polymer ?
#
loop_
_entity_poly.entity_id
_entity_poly.type
_entity_poly.pdbx_seq_one_letter_code
_entity_poly.pdbx_strand_id
1 'polypeptide(L)' 'MGRGRAKAKQTRVARELKYSSPNTDLSALQRELAGSPSTYTAPAAKDDDDDDDDEFVDRWADDDADDDWAASR' A
#
# COMPACT_ATOMS: atom_id res chain seq x y z
N MET A 1 -4.25 -33.62 -22.33
CA MET A 1 -3.47 -33.84 -21.09
C MET A 1 -2.32 -32.82 -21.04
N GLY A 2 -2.37 -31.80 -20.18
CA GLY A 2 -1.29 -30.79 -20.15
C GLY A 2 -1.59 -29.54 -19.32
N ARG A 3 -2.88 -29.22 -19.13
CA ARG A 3 -3.32 -28.07 -18.32
C ARG A 3 -2.90 -28.15 -16.84
N GLY A 4 -2.83 -29.34 -16.23
CA GLY A 4 -2.46 -29.49 -14.82
C GLY A 4 -1.02 -29.05 -14.50
N ARG A 5 -0.08 -29.34 -15.40
CA ARG A 5 1.33 -28.93 -15.23
C ARG A 5 1.50 -27.42 -15.41
N ALA A 6 0.81 -26.85 -16.40
CA ALA A 6 0.80 -25.40 -16.61
C ALA A 6 0.20 -24.66 -15.41
N LYS A 7 -0.95 -25.12 -14.90
CA LYS A 7 -1.60 -24.54 -13.70
C LYS A 7 -0.68 -24.60 -12.48
N ALA A 8 -0.03 -25.73 -12.22
CA ALA A 8 0.92 -25.87 -11.12
C ALA A 8 2.11 -24.91 -11.23
N LYS A 9 2.70 -24.77 -12.43
CA LYS A 9 3.78 -23.80 -12.68
C LYS A 9 3.31 -22.36 -12.43
N GLN A 10 2.14 -21.99 -12.93
CA GLN A 10 1.59 -20.65 -12.74
C GLN A 10 1.29 -20.35 -11.26
N THR A 11 0.74 -21.30 -10.50
CA THR A 11 0.50 -21.10 -9.06
C THR A 11 1.81 -20.92 -8.29
N ARG A 12 2.88 -21.64 -8.66
CA ARG A 12 4.20 -21.48 -8.04
C ARG A 12 4.78 -20.09 -8.32
N VAL A 13 4.76 -19.66 -9.59
CA VAL A 13 5.22 -18.32 -9.99
C VAL A 13 4.40 -17.22 -9.31
N ALA A 14 3.08 -17.35 -9.26
CA ALA A 14 2.22 -16.37 -8.61
C ALA A 14 2.50 -16.25 -7.10
N ARG A 15 2.78 -17.37 -6.42
CA ARG A 15 3.18 -17.34 -5.00
C ARG A 15 4.55 -16.70 -4.82
N GLU A 16 5.50 -17.03 -5.68
CA GLU A 16 6.82 -16.41 -5.67
C GLU A 16 6.71 -14.90 -5.87
N LEU A 17 5.89 -14.43 -6.82
CA LEU A 17 5.65 -12.99 -7.01
C LEU A 17 4.92 -12.34 -5.83
N LYS A 18 3.93 -13.00 -5.25
CA LYS A 18 3.15 -12.46 -4.12
C LYS A 18 3.98 -12.34 -2.84
N TYR A 19 4.88 -13.29 -2.61
CA TYR A 19 5.65 -13.39 -1.36
C TYR A 19 7.14 -13.11 -1.55
N SER A 20 7.57 -12.73 -2.74
CA SER A 20 8.91 -12.19 -2.97
C SER A 20 8.94 -10.79 -2.40
N SER A 21 9.66 -10.62 -1.30
CA SER A 21 10.16 -9.31 -0.91
C SER A 21 11.39 -9.05 -1.78
N PRO A 22 11.41 -7.97 -2.59
CA PRO A 22 12.65 -7.55 -3.23
C PRO A 22 13.70 -7.27 -2.15
N ASN A 23 14.93 -7.71 -2.37
CA ASN A 23 16.05 -7.26 -1.55
C ASN A 23 16.41 -5.85 -2.02
N THR A 24 15.86 -4.84 -1.35
CA THR A 24 16.18 -3.43 -1.61
C THR A 24 17.48 -3.07 -0.91
N ASP A 25 18.44 -2.52 -1.64
CA ASP A 25 19.65 -1.95 -1.04
C ASP A 25 19.30 -0.64 -0.32
N LEU A 26 19.09 -0.75 0.99
CA LEU A 26 18.73 0.39 1.84
C LEU A 26 19.86 1.44 1.89
N SER A 27 21.12 1.03 1.69
CA SER A 27 22.26 1.94 1.74
C SER A 27 22.35 2.83 0.50
N ALA A 28 21.96 2.30 -0.67
CA ALA A 28 21.82 3.07 -1.90
C ALA A 28 20.66 4.07 -1.80
N LEU A 29 19.50 3.62 -1.29
CA LEU A 29 18.32 4.45 -1.10
C LEU A 29 18.59 5.64 -0.16
N GLN A 30 19.25 5.39 0.98
CA GLN A 30 19.62 6.44 1.92
C GLN A 30 20.54 7.50 1.30
N ARG A 31 21.48 7.08 0.44
CA ARG A 31 22.40 8.00 -0.25
C ARG A 31 21.66 8.91 -1.23
N GLU A 32 20.67 8.39 -1.93
CA GLU A 32 19.84 9.16 -2.86
C GLU A 32 18.98 10.19 -2.10
N LEU A 33 18.32 9.76 -1.02
CA LEU A 33 17.52 10.64 -0.15
C LEU A 33 18.35 11.74 0.52
N ALA A 34 19.58 11.41 0.97
CA ALA A 34 20.44 12.39 1.62
C ALA A 34 21.08 13.39 0.64
N GLY A 35 21.23 13.02 -0.64
CA GLY A 35 21.92 13.82 -1.65
C GLY A 35 21.01 14.65 -2.56
N SER A 36 19.70 14.35 -2.62
CA SER A 36 18.77 15.03 -3.51
C SER A 36 17.84 15.96 -2.71
N PRO A 37 17.83 17.28 -2.96
CA PRO A 37 16.77 18.12 -2.44
C PRO A 37 15.45 17.63 -3.03
N SER A 38 14.46 17.35 -2.18
CA SER A 38 13.12 16.94 -2.61
C SER A 38 12.60 17.92 -3.66
N THR A 39 12.49 17.49 -4.91
CA THR A 39 11.84 18.24 -5.99
C THR A 39 10.32 18.14 -5.92
N TYR A 40 9.80 17.41 -4.93
CA TYR A 40 8.38 17.35 -4.64
C TYR A 40 7.94 18.70 -4.06
N THR A 41 7.45 19.56 -4.93
CA THR A 41 6.58 20.68 -4.52
C THR A 41 5.23 20.08 -4.17
N ALA A 42 4.96 19.95 -2.87
CA ALA A 42 3.60 19.69 -2.41
C ALA A 42 2.68 20.74 -3.07
N PRO A 43 1.54 20.34 -3.67
CA PRO A 43 0.55 21.32 -4.09
C PRO A 43 0.23 22.19 -2.88
N ALA A 44 0.17 23.52 -3.09
CA ALA A 44 -0.29 24.41 -2.05
C ALA A 44 -1.62 23.86 -1.53
N ALA A 45 -1.69 23.60 -0.22
CA ALA A 45 -2.94 23.27 0.44
C ALA A 45 -3.93 24.31 -0.03
N LYS A 46 -4.89 23.89 -0.86
CA LYS A 46 -6.07 24.71 -1.02
C LYS A 46 -6.71 24.67 0.36
N ASP A 47 -7.00 25.84 0.92
CA ASP A 47 -8.02 25.94 1.94
C ASP A 47 -9.33 25.48 1.26
N ASP A 48 -9.49 24.18 1.08
CA ASP A 48 -10.81 23.58 0.87
C ASP A 48 -11.41 23.61 2.27
N ASP A 49 -12.40 24.49 2.44
CA ASP A 49 -13.32 24.50 3.57
C ASP A 49 -13.66 23.04 3.94
N ASP A 50 -13.61 22.76 5.25
CA ASP A 50 -13.92 21.56 6.06
C ASP A 50 -14.91 20.48 5.53
N ASP A 51 -15.58 20.64 4.39
CA ASP A 51 -16.65 19.73 3.91
C ASP A 51 -16.13 18.40 3.32
N ASP A 52 -14.94 18.35 2.70
CA ASP A 52 -14.42 17.12 2.05
C ASP A 52 -13.79 16.12 3.06
N ASP A 53 -13.23 16.64 4.17
CA ASP A 53 -12.66 15.80 5.23
C ASP A 53 -13.77 15.07 6.01
N ASP A 54 -14.92 15.71 6.24
CA ASP A 54 -16.07 15.10 6.90
C ASP A 54 -16.66 13.93 6.09
N GLU A 55 -16.79 14.05 4.76
CA GLU A 55 -17.26 12.94 3.91
C GLU A 55 -16.27 11.76 3.92
N PHE A 56 -14.97 12.06 3.93
CA PHE A 56 -13.94 11.02 3.99
C PHE A 56 -13.96 10.31 5.35
N VAL A 57 -14.08 11.05 6.45
CA VAL A 57 -14.15 10.52 7.81
C VAL A 57 -15.40 9.65 7.98
N ASP A 58 -16.58 10.12 7.57
CA ASP A 58 -17.84 9.36 7.67
C ASP A 58 -17.79 8.04 6.89
N ARG A 59 -17.17 8.04 5.71
CA ARG A 59 -17.05 6.85 4.86
C ARG A 59 -16.22 5.73 5.49
N TRP A 60 -15.20 6.07 6.27
CA TRP A 60 -14.32 5.10 6.92
C TRP A 60 -14.69 4.83 8.38
N ALA A 61 -15.41 5.76 9.03
CA ALA A 61 -15.92 5.58 10.38
C ALA A 61 -16.95 4.42 10.48
N ASP A 62 -17.70 4.15 9.41
CA ASP A 62 -18.62 3.00 9.33
C ASP A 62 -17.86 1.65 9.26
N ASP A 63 -16.68 1.62 8.63
CA ASP A 63 -15.83 0.42 8.52
C ASP A 63 -15.11 0.10 9.85
N ASP A 64 -14.70 1.12 10.60
CA ASP A 64 -14.12 0.99 11.96
C ASP A 64 -15.18 0.59 13.02
N ALA A 65 -16.46 0.91 12.80
CA ALA A 65 -17.55 0.58 13.72
C ALA A 65 -17.94 -0.92 13.69
N ASP A 66 -17.69 -1.60 12.57
CA ASP A 66 -18.02 -3.01 12.36
C ASP A 66 -16.88 -3.98 12.70
N ASP A 67 -15.73 -3.48 13.18
CA ASP A 67 -14.57 -4.28 13.60
C ASP A 67 -14.76 -4.91 15.01
N ASP A 68 -15.86 -5.67 15.19
CA ASP A 68 -16.15 -6.53 16.36
C ASP A 68 -15.05 -7.60 16.61
N TRP A 69 -14.14 -7.77 15.64
CA TRP A 69 -12.93 -8.58 15.79
C TRP A 69 -11.97 -8.04 16.87
N ALA A 70 -11.90 -6.73 17.10
CA ALA A 70 -11.01 -6.12 18.10
C ALA A 70 -11.46 -6.37 19.56
N ALA A 71 -12.75 -6.65 19.78
CA ALA A 71 -13.31 -6.94 21.10
C ALA A 71 -13.09 -8.40 21.55
N SER A 72 -12.52 -9.25 20.69
CA SER A 72 -12.40 -10.70 20.93
C SER A 72 -11.04 -11.18 21.45
N ARG A 73 -10.17 -10.28 21.95
CA ARG A 73 -8.82 -10.62 22.45
C ARG A 73 -8.68 -10.67 23.97
#